data_AF-A0A822G4Y1-F1
#
_entry.id   AF-A0A822G4Y1-F1
#
_cell.length_a   1.000
_cell.length_b   1.000
_cell.length_c   1.000
_cell.angle_alpha   90.00
_cell.angle_beta   90.00
_cell.angle_gamma   90.00
#
_symmetry.space_group_name_H-M   'P 1'
#
loop_
_entity.id
_entity.type
_entity.pdbx_description
1 polymer ?
#
loop_
_entity_poly.entity_id
_entity_poly.type
_entity_poly.pdbx_seq_one_letter_code
_entity_poly.pdbx_strand_id
1 'polypeptide(L)'
;MDHENIDEIQLKECLQLLIVAVSDTLNKLEYETKLANETKILENFQIQIKDLLNNHLSKLSLQCQNYLFDVLNKYNYNIKEKLFTNILTKNNLFSFVHNLRGRLFLIDASQAAWHGNESIVKKFIENYSTLKDKSGVYGTTLLYSAARNNHFNLVKYL
;
A
#
# COMPACT_ATOMS: atom_id res chain seq x y z
N MET A 1 9.38 -1.31 22.91
CA MET A 1 8.75 -0.01 23.25
C MET A 1 7.51 -0.03 22.39
N ASP A 2 6.46 -0.68 22.92
CA ASP A 2 5.40 -1.30 22.11
C ASP A 2 4.13 -0.45 22.23
N HIS A 3 4.21 0.75 21.68
CA HIS A 3 3.03 1.55 21.39
C HIS A 3 2.98 1.67 19.88
N GLU A 4 1.97 1.04 19.25
CA GLU A 4 1.68 1.30 17.84
C GLU A 4 1.53 2.82 17.69
N ASN A 5 2.38 3.40 16.84
CA ASN A 5 2.36 4.82 16.56
C ASN A 5 0.98 5.17 15.98
N ILE A 6 0.32 6.19 16.53
CA ILE A 6 -1.01 6.64 16.07
C ILE A 6 -1.01 6.95 14.57
N ASP A 7 0.12 7.43 14.04
CA ASP A 7 0.32 7.67 12.61
C ASP A 7 0.26 6.37 11.79
N GLU A 8 0.88 5.29 12.29
CA GLU A 8 0.86 3.99 11.63
C GLU A 8 -0.53 3.37 11.66
N ILE A 9 -1.28 3.54 12.76
CA ILE A 9 -2.68 3.09 12.87
C ILE A 9 -3.53 3.78 11.82
N GLN A 10 -3.44 5.11 11.71
CA GLN A 10 -4.19 5.88 10.72
C GLN A 10 -3.77 5.54 9.28
N LEU A 11 -2.49 5.29 9.03
CA LEU A 11 -1.99 4.85 7.73
C LEU A 11 -2.53 3.46 7.37
N LYS A 12 -2.49 2.50 8.31
CA LYS A 12 -3.05 1.15 8.13
C LYS A 12 -4.55 1.22 7.80
N GLU A 13 -5.30 2.05 8.51
CA GLU A 13 -6.72 2.30 8.24
C GLU A 13 -6.93 2.86 6.83
N CYS A 14 -6.18 3.90 6.44
CA CYS A 14 -6.27 4.50 5.10
C CYS A 14 -5.97 3.48 3.98
N LEU A 15 -4.90 2.69 4.13
CA LEU A 15 -4.54 1.63 3.18
C LEU A 15 -5.64 0.56 3.11
N GLN A 16 -6.22 0.17 4.24
CA GLN A 16 -7.31 -0.81 4.29
C GLN A 16 -8.55 -0.30 3.56
N LEU A 17 -8.92 0.97 3.74
CA LEU A 17 -10.05 1.59 3.03
C LEU A 17 -9.80 1.63 1.51
N LEU A 18 -8.58 1.96 1.08
CA LEU A 18 -8.19 1.92 -0.33
C LEU A 18 -8.29 0.49 -0.91
N ILE A 19 -7.82 -0.51 -0.15
CA ILE A 19 -7.92 -1.93 -0.55
C ILE A 19 -9.39 -2.34 -0.76
N VAL A 20 -10.28 -1.94 0.15
CA VAL A 20 -11.72 -2.21 0.04
C VAL A 20 -12.29 -1.52 -1.20
N ALA A 21 -12.03 -0.22 -1.39
CA ALA A 21 -12.53 0.52 -2.56
C ALA A 21 -12.10 -0.10 -3.90
N VAL A 22 -10.83 -0.54 -4.01
CA VAL A 22 -10.34 -1.20 -5.23
C VAL A 22 -10.96 -2.59 -5.40
N SER A 23 -11.08 -3.37 -4.31
CA SER A 23 -11.67 -4.72 -4.35
C SER A 23 -13.15 -4.67 -4.75
N ASP A 24 -13.93 -3.75 -4.17
CA ASP A 24 -15.34 -3.57 -4.51
C ASP A 24 -15.51 -3.16 -5.98
N THR A 25 -14.60 -2.32 -6.49
CA THR A 25 -14.58 -1.92 -7.90
C THR A 25 -14.27 -3.10 -8.80
N LEU A 26 -13.29 -3.94 -8.44
CA LEU A 26 -12.98 -5.17 -9.17
C LEU A 26 -14.15 -6.14 -9.21
N ASN A 27 -14.88 -6.31 -8.10
CA ASN A 27 -16.07 -7.15 -8.04
C ASN A 27 -17.18 -6.62 -8.96
N LYS A 28 -17.39 -5.30 -9.01
CA LYS A 28 -18.34 -4.68 -9.96
C LYS A 28 -17.93 -4.92 -11.42
N LEU A 29 -16.63 -4.89 -11.71
CA LEU A 29 -16.06 -5.18 -13.04
C LEU A 29 -15.98 -6.69 -13.37
N GLU A 30 -16.28 -7.59 -12.43
CA GLU A 30 -16.21 -9.03 -12.68
C GLU A 30 -17.35 -9.52 -13.57
N TYR A 31 -18.54 -8.95 -13.39
CA TYR A 31 -19.77 -9.36 -14.05
C TYR A 31 -20.27 -8.37 -15.11
N GLU A 32 -19.59 -7.22 -15.28
CA GLU A 32 -19.96 -6.22 -16.26
C GLU A 32 -19.39 -6.57 -17.64
N THR A 33 -20.23 -6.47 -18.68
CA THR A 33 -19.88 -6.85 -20.07
C THR A 33 -20.02 -5.68 -21.04
N LYS A 34 -20.66 -4.58 -20.62
CA LYS A 34 -20.84 -3.38 -21.42
C LYS A 34 -19.75 -2.36 -21.12
N LEU A 35 -18.96 -2.00 -22.14
CA LEU A 35 -17.88 -1.01 -22.03
C LEU A 35 -18.34 0.32 -21.41
N ALA A 36 -19.53 0.83 -21.79
CA ALA A 36 -20.06 2.08 -21.24
C ALA A 36 -20.28 2.01 -19.71
N ASN A 37 -20.65 0.84 -19.20
CA ASN A 37 -20.83 0.63 -17.77
C ASN A 37 -19.46 0.48 -17.06
N GLU A 38 -18.48 -0.19 -17.67
CA GLU A 38 -17.11 -0.25 -17.14
C GLU A 38 -16.52 1.14 -16.95
N THR A 39 -16.63 2.00 -17.96
CA THR A 39 -16.16 3.40 -17.88
C THR A 39 -16.81 4.12 -16.70
N LYS A 40 -18.13 4.00 -16.52
CA LYS A 40 -18.85 4.63 -15.40
C LYS A 40 -18.42 4.07 -14.04
N ILE A 41 -18.16 2.77 -13.93
CA ILE A 41 -17.64 2.15 -12.71
C ILE A 41 -16.27 2.73 -12.35
N LEU A 42 -15.40 2.89 -13.35
CA LEU A 42 -14.05 3.44 -13.17
C LEU A 42 -14.07 4.95 -12.83
N GLU A 43 -14.96 5.73 -13.43
CA GLU A 43 -15.16 7.14 -13.06
C GLU A 43 -15.64 7.28 -11.61
N ASN A 44 -16.61 6.47 -11.20
CA ASN A 44 -17.09 6.43 -9.81
C ASN A 44 -15.97 6.03 -8.84
N PHE A 45 -15.13 5.07 -9.23
CA PHE A 45 -13.96 4.69 -8.44
C PHE A 45 -12.99 5.86 -8.23
N GLN A 46 -12.72 6.66 -9.27
CA GLN A 46 -11.83 7.82 -9.12
C GLN A 46 -12.40 8.85 -8.13
N ILE A 47 -13.70 9.12 -8.20
CA ILE A 47 -14.39 10.00 -7.25
C ILE A 47 -14.27 9.43 -5.82
N GLN A 48 -14.54 8.14 -5.64
CA GLN A 48 -14.44 7.47 -4.35
C GLN A 48 -13.03 7.58 -3.74
N ILE A 49 -11.98 7.36 -4.53
CA ILE A 49 -10.59 7.47 -4.06
C ILE A 49 -10.25 8.92 -3.70
N LYS A 50 -10.68 9.89 -4.50
CA LYS A 50 -10.48 11.31 -4.21
C LYS A 50 -11.11 11.71 -2.88
N ASP A 51 -12.36 11.31 -2.63
CA ASP A 51 -13.07 11.62 -1.40
C ASP A 51 -12.44 10.94 -0.18
N LEU A 52 -12.08 9.67 -0.31
CA LEU A 52 -11.35 8.92 0.72
C LEU A 52 -10.04 9.64 1.09
N LEU A 53 -9.23 10.00 0.09
CA LEU A 53 -7.95 10.67 0.36
C LEU A 53 -8.15 12.06 0.98
N ASN A 54 -9.16 12.84 0.56
CA ASN A 54 -9.47 14.12 1.19
C ASN A 54 -9.82 13.98 2.67
N ASN A 55 -10.51 12.90 3.06
CA ASN A 55 -10.97 12.68 4.43
C ASN A 55 -9.90 12.13 5.37
N HIS A 56 -8.85 11.50 4.82
CA HIS A 56 -7.84 10.81 5.61
C HIS A 56 -6.43 11.43 5.53
N LEU A 57 -6.06 12.09 4.42
CA LEU A 57 -4.69 12.63 4.24
C LEU A 57 -4.29 13.64 5.31
N SER A 58 -5.20 14.52 5.75
CA SER A 58 -4.91 15.55 6.75
C SER A 58 -4.61 14.98 8.15
N LYS A 59 -4.98 13.71 8.40
CA LYS A 59 -4.69 13.01 9.65
C LYS A 59 -3.28 12.40 9.63
N LEU A 60 -2.77 12.05 8.45
CA LEU A 60 -1.48 11.39 8.28
C LEU A 60 -0.32 12.39 8.42
N SER A 61 0.74 11.98 9.11
CA SER A 61 2.02 12.70 9.06
C SER A 61 2.64 12.70 7.65
N LEU A 62 3.56 13.63 7.40
CA LEU A 62 4.21 13.77 6.10
C LEU A 62 4.90 12.47 5.64
N GLN A 63 5.50 11.72 6.56
CA GLN A 63 6.12 10.42 6.29
C GLN A 63 5.08 9.40 5.81
N CYS A 64 3.94 9.30 6.49
CA CYS A 64 2.84 8.41 6.10
C CYS A 64 2.22 8.82 4.76
N GLN A 65 2.06 10.13 4.53
CA GLN A 65 1.59 10.64 3.24
C GLN A 65 2.57 10.28 2.11
N ASN A 66 3.87 10.47 2.30
CA ASN A 66 4.89 10.10 1.31
C ASN A 66 4.89 8.60 1.04
N TYR A 67 4.75 7.77 2.08
CA TYR A 67 4.62 6.33 1.93
C TYR A 67 3.41 5.95 1.06
N LEU A 68 2.25 6.56 1.33
CA LEU A 68 1.03 6.34 0.55
C LEU A 68 1.19 6.84 -0.90
N PHE A 69 1.75 8.03 -1.09
CA PHE A 69 1.95 8.64 -2.40
C PHE A 69 2.94 7.85 -3.27
N ASP A 70 3.97 7.22 -2.71
CA ASP A 70 4.85 6.32 -3.48
C ASP A 70 4.05 5.16 -4.12
N VAL A 71 3.03 4.65 -3.43
CA VAL A 71 2.12 3.63 -4.00
C VAL A 71 1.25 4.24 -5.09
N LEU A 72 0.58 5.35 -4.80
CA LEU A 72 -0.38 5.97 -5.71
C LEU A 72 0.30 6.47 -7.01
N ASN A 73 1.50 7.03 -6.90
CA ASN A 73 2.27 7.54 -8.03
C ASN A 73 2.64 6.43 -9.02
N LYS A 74 2.89 5.20 -8.56
CA LYS A 74 3.12 4.03 -9.43
C LYS A 74 1.95 3.77 -10.37
N TYR A 75 0.74 4.20 -10.00
CA TYR A 75 -0.47 4.07 -10.80
C TYR A 75 -0.88 5.39 -11.47
N ASN A 76 0.04 6.37 -11.56
CA ASN A 76 -0.17 7.67 -12.18
C ASN A 76 -1.23 8.53 -11.46
N TYR A 77 -1.32 8.41 -10.14
CA TYR A 77 -2.08 9.36 -9.35
C TYR A 77 -1.36 10.71 -9.30
N ASN A 78 -2.02 11.76 -9.75
CA ASN A 78 -1.55 13.13 -9.60
C ASN A 78 -2.04 13.69 -8.26
N ILE A 79 -1.12 13.90 -7.33
CA ILE A 79 -1.42 14.38 -5.97
C ILE A 79 -2.05 15.78 -5.99
N LYS A 80 -1.62 16.66 -6.90
CA LYS A 80 -2.13 18.03 -7.02
C LYS A 80 -3.56 18.05 -7.54
N GLU A 81 -3.82 17.32 -8.62
CA GLU A 81 -5.13 17.23 -9.26
C GLU A 81 -6.08 16.25 -8.56
N LYS A 82 -5.53 15.42 -7.66
CA LYS A 82 -6.21 14.40 -6.86
C LYS A 82 -6.95 13.36 -7.71
N LEU A 83 -6.35 12.93 -8.81
CA LEU A 83 -6.94 11.98 -9.77
C LEU A 83 -5.87 11.10 -10.43
N PHE A 84 -6.28 9.98 -11.00
CA PHE A 84 -5.41 9.14 -11.83
C PHE A 84 -5.35 9.71 -13.25
N THR A 85 -4.17 10.01 -13.75
CA THR A 85 -4.01 10.66 -15.07
C THR A 85 -4.07 9.69 -16.24
N ASN A 86 -3.89 8.40 -15.97
CA ASN A 86 -4.02 7.33 -16.95
C ASN A 86 -5.37 6.62 -16.81
N ILE A 87 -5.85 6.06 -17.92
CA ILE A 87 -7.04 5.20 -17.93
C ILE A 87 -6.75 3.98 -17.06
N LEU A 88 -7.49 3.84 -15.97
CA LEU A 88 -7.42 2.66 -15.12
C LEU A 88 -8.12 1.50 -15.83
N THR A 89 -7.43 0.37 -15.96
CA THR A 89 -8.03 -0.88 -16.43
C THR A 89 -8.22 -1.86 -15.28
N LYS A 90 -9.04 -2.90 -15.49
CA LYS A 90 -9.19 -4.02 -14.55
C LYS A 90 -7.83 -4.62 -14.14
N ASN A 91 -6.91 -4.78 -15.08
CA ASN A 91 -5.55 -5.29 -14.82
C ASN A 91 -4.71 -4.34 -13.96
N ASN A 92 -4.85 -3.02 -14.18
CA ASN A 92 -4.20 -2.03 -13.32
C ASN A 92 -4.75 -2.10 -11.90
N LEU A 93 -6.07 -2.25 -11.74
CA LEU A 93 -6.71 -2.37 -10.42
C LEU A 93 -6.30 -3.65 -9.68
N PHE A 94 -6.17 -4.79 -10.37
CA PHE A 94 -5.62 -6.02 -9.76
C PHE A 94 -4.19 -5.81 -9.23
N SER A 95 -3.34 -5.20 -10.04
CA SER A 95 -1.97 -4.87 -9.62
C SER A 95 -1.96 -3.87 -8.47
N PHE A 96 -2.86 -2.88 -8.52
CA PHE A 96 -2.98 -1.83 -7.52
C PHE A 96 -3.38 -2.39 -6.16
N VAL A 97 -4.43 -3.21 -6.08
CA VAL A 97 -4.83 -3.82 -4.80
C VAL A 97 -3.77 -4.77 -4.24
N HIS A 98 -3.07 -5.53 -5.10
CA HIS A 98 -1.96 -6.37 -4.65
C HIS A 98 -0.82 -5.53 -4.06
N ASN A 99 -0.49 -4.40 -4.69
CA ASN A 99 0.53 -3.49 -4.18
C ASN A 99 0.10 -2.82 -2.86
N LEU A 100 -1.14 -2.36 -2.74
CA LEU A 100 -1.68 -1.81 -1.50
C LEU A 100 -1.61 -2.82 -0.34
N ARG A 101 -2.02 -4.07 -0.57
CA ARG A 101 -1.93 -5.15 0.43
C ARG A 101 -0.48 -5.43 0.83
N GLY A 102 0.43 -5.48 -0.14
CA GLY A 102 1.85 -5.63 0.13
C GLY A 102 2.41 -4.47 0.95
N ARG A 103 1.99 -3.24 0.67
CA ARG A 103 2.43 -2.06 1.42
C ARG A 103 1.82 -1.97 2.81
N LEU A 104 0.61 -2.48 3.01
CA LEU A 104 0.05 -2.66 4.34
C LEU A 104 0.88 -3.68 5.14
N PHE A 105 1.18 -4.85 4.55
CA PHE A 105 1.96 -5.90 5.20
C PHE A 105 3.42 -5.49 5.46
N LEU A 106 4.01 -4.62 4.62
CA LEU A 106 5.37 -4.13 4.79
C LEU A 106 5.54 -3.32 6.08
N ILE A 107 4.48 -2.70 6.61
CA ILE A 107 4.52 -1.99 7.89
C ILE A 107 4.88 -2.99 9.00
N ASP A 108 4.16 -4.09 9.09
CA ASP A 108 4.40 -5.14 10.08
C ASP A 108 5.71 -5.89 9.81
N ALA A 109 6.05 -6.13 8.55
CA ALA A 109 7.32 -6.77 8.18
C ALA A 109 8.54 -5.91 8.57
N SER A 110 8.42 -4.58 8.53
CA SER A 110 9.49 -3.66 8.96
C SER A 110 9.74 -3.74 10.47
N GLN A 111 8.68 -3.82 11.26
CA GLN A 111 8.78 -4.06 12.71
C GLN A 111 9.32 -5.47 13.00
N ALA A 112 8.85 -6.48 12.28
CA ALA A 112 9.35 -7.85 12.40
C ALA A 112 10.86 -7.93 12.08
N ALA A 113 11.33 -7.24 11.05
CA ALA A 113 12.75 -7.18 10.72
C ALA A 113 13.57 -6.46 11.79
N TRP A 114 13.03 -5.40 12.40
CA TRP A 114 13.63 -4.72 13.54
C TRP A 114 13.81 -5.64 14.75
N HIS A 115 12.85 -6.54 14.98
CA HIS A 115 12.86 -7.50 16.09
C HIS A 115 13.46 -8.87 15.74
N GLY A 116 13.92 -9.08 14.50
CA GLY A 116 14.52 -10.34 14.06
C GLY A 116 13.52 -11.47 13.86
N ASN A 117 12.23 -11.17 13.73
CA ASN A 117 11.19 -12.17 13.50
C ASN A 117 11.20 -12.63 12.03
N GLU A 118 12.02 -13.64 11.76
CA GLU A 118 12.20 -14.22 10.42
C GLU A 118 10.89 -14.74 9.81
N SER A 119 9.96 -15.28 10.61
CA SER A 119 8.74 -15.91 10.10
C SER A 119 7.84 -14.90 9.37
N ILE A 120 7.61 -13.73 9.99
CA ILE A 120 6.79 -12.67 9.38
C ILE A 120 7.49 -12.11 8.14
N VAL A 121 8.80 -11.89 8.19
CA VAL A 121 9.56 -11.33 7.07
C VAL A 121 9.59 -12.30 5.87
N LYS A 122 9.82 -13.59 6.12
CA LYS A 122 9.78 -14.63 5.06
C LYS A 122 8.40 -14.72 4.43
N LYS A 123 7.33 -14.77 5.24
CA LYS A 123 5.95 -14.76 4.75
C LYS A 123 5.63 -13.52 3.91
N PHE A 124 6.15 -12.35 4.31
CA PHE A 124 6.00 -11.13 3.51
C PHE A 124 6.70 -11.27 2.14
N ILE A 125 7.95 -11.73 2.11
CA ILE A 125 8.72 -11.86 0.87
C ILE A 125 8.14 -12.95 -0.06
N GLU A 126 7.63 -14.05 0.49
CA GLU A 126 6.95 -15.08 -0.28
C GLU A 126 5.72 -14.53 -1.03
N ASN A 127 4.92 -13.67 -0.37
CA ASN A 127 3.69 -13.13 -0.95
C ASN A 127 3.90 -11.84 -1.76
N TYR A 128 4.96 -11.07 -1.45
CA TYR A 128 5.20 -9.74 -1.99
C TYR A 128 6.67 -9.52 -2.35
N SER A 129 7.31 -10.51 -2.97
CA SER A 129 8.75 -10.51 -3.30
C SER A 129 9.22 -9.24 -4.02
N THR A 130 8.38 -8.65 -4.87
CA THR A 130 8.67 -7.38 -5.57
C THR A 130 8.81 -6.15 -4.67
N LEU A 131 8.46 -6.27 -3.38
CA LEU A 131 8.52 -5.20 -2.38
C LEU A 131 9.64 -5.39 -1.36
N LYS A 132 10.46 -6.46 -1.46
CA LYS A 132 11.49 -6.78 -0.45
C LYS A 132 12.49 -5.64 -0.21
N ASP A 133 12.81 -4.88 -1.26
CA ASP A 133 13.79 -3.78 -1.23
C ASP A 133 13.14 -2.40 -1.03
N LYS A 134 11.80 -2.36 -0.91
CA LYS A 134 11.10 -1.10 -0.66
C LYS A 134 11.29 -0.66 0.78
N SER A 135 11.39 0.65 0.97
CA SER A 135 11.41 1.25 2.30
C SER A 135 10.02 1.18 2.96
N GLY A 136 10.01 0.93 4.26
CA GLY A 136 8.85 1.14 5.12
C GLY A 136 8.53 2.63 5.32
N VAL A 137 7.63 2.92 6.26
CA VAL A 137 7.09 4.27 6.53
C VAL A 137 8.18 5.30 6.82
N TYR A 138 9.24 4.89 7.53
CA TYR A 138 10.34 5.77 7.96
C TYR A 138 11.53 5.79 7.00
N GLY A 139 11.36 5.33 5.75
CA GLY A 139 12.45 5.30 4.77
C GLY A 139 13.47 4.19 4.99
N THR A 140 13.25 3.29 5.96
CA THR A 140 14.14 2.16 6.27
C THR A 140 13.72 0.90 5.50
N THR A 141 14.68 0.16 4.98
CA THR A 141 14.42 -1.16 4.35
C THR A 141 14.41 -2.26 5.40
N LEU A 142 13.87 -3.44 5.04
CA LEU A 142 13.95 -4.64 5.88
C LEU A 142 15.42 -4.95 6.24
N LEU A 143 16.32 -4.85 5.27
CA LEU A 143 17.75 -5.10 5.46
C LEU A 143 18.36 -4.11 6.46
N TYR A 144 18.04 -2.82 6.34
CA TYR A 144 18.51 -1.82 7.30
C TYR A 144 18.05 -2.14 8.73
N SER A 145 16.75 -2.44 8.92
CA SER A 145 16.19 -2.76 10.23
C SER A 145 16.84 -4.00 10.85
N ALA A 146 17.04 -5.06 10.06
CA ALA A 146 17.67 -6.29 10.49
C ALA A 146 19.15 -6.08 10.85
N ALA A 147 19.90 -5.39 9.99
CA ALA A 147 21.32 -5.12 10.20
C ALA A 147 21.56 -4.20 11.40
N ARG A 148 20.76 -3.13 11.56
CA ARG A 148 20.87 -2.19 12.68
C ARG A 148 20.68 -2.86 14.04
N ASN A 149 19.94 -3.96 14.10
CA ASN A 149 19.66 -4.70 15.33
C ASN A 149 20.39 -6.05 15.41
N ASN A 150 21.42 -6.26 14.59
CA ASN A 150 22.29 -7.45 14.62
C ASN A 150 21.57 -8.79 14.36
N HIS A 151 20.49 -8.78 13.57
CA HIS A 151 19.76 -10.01 13.20
C HIS A 151 20.45 -10.73 12.04
N PHE A 152 21.65 -11.26 12.28
CA PHE A 152 22.54 -11.82 11.24
C PHE A 152 21.89 -12.87 10.35
N ASN A 153 21.07 -13.77 10.91
CA ASN A 153 20.37 -14.78 10.11
C ASN A 153 19.38 -14.15 9.13
N LEU A 154 18.64 -13.14 9.58
CA LEU A 154 17.71 -12.42 8.73
C LEU A 154 18.45 -11.57 7.69
N VAL A 155 19.56 -10.93 8.06
CA VAL A 155 20.44 -10.22 7.11
C VAL A 155 20.96 -11.15 6.02
N LYS A 156 21.34 -12.39 6.37
CA LYS A 156 21.79 -13.38 5.39
C LYS A 156 20.67 -13.83 4.43
N TYR A 157 19.42 -13.78 4.89
CA TYR A 157 18.26 -14.16 4.09
C TYR A 157 17.81 -13.05 3.12
N LEU A 158 17.90 -11.77 3.53
CA LEU A 158 17.48 -10.59 2.78
C LEU A 158 18.46 -10.24 1.64
#